data_AF-A0A6V7MBK3-F1
#
_entry.id   AF-A0A6V7MBK3-F1
#
_cell.length_a   1.000
_cell.length_b   1.000
_cell.length_c   1.000
_cell.angle_alpha   90.00
_cell.angle_beta   90.00
_cell.angle_gamma   90.00
#
_symmetry.space_group_name_H-M   'P 1'
#
loop_
_entity.id
_entity.type
_entity.pdbx_description
1 polymer ?
#
loop_
_entity_poly.entity_id
_entity_poly.type
_entity_poly.pdbx_seq_one_letter_code
_entity_poly.pdbx_strand_id
1 'polypeptide(L)' 'NNEKRKEKSRDAARCRRSRETDIFAELAAVLPIPQDQAAHLDKASVMRLAIAYLKARSVVDA' A
#
# COMPACT_ATOMS: atom_id res chain seq x y z
N ASN A 1 21.60 -28.53 -0.97
CA ASN A 1 21.18 -27.69 -2.12
C ASN A 1 19.75 -27.15 -1.97
N ASN A 2 18.80 -27.94 -1.47
CA ASN A 2 17.39 -27.52 -1.32
C ASN A 2 17.19 -26.37 -0.31
N GLU A 3 17.83 -26.44 0.86
CA GLU A 3 17.68 -25.42 1.91
C GLU A 3 18.13 -24.02 1.45
N LYS A 4 19.24 -23.92 0.71
CA LYS A 4 19.69 -22.65 0.11
C LYS A 4 18.68 -22.07 -0.90
N ARG A 5 17.93 -22.91 -1.62
CA ARG A 5 16.87 -22.45 -2.54
C ARG A 5 15.64 -21.95 -1.78
N LYS A 6 15.23 -22.68 -0.74
CA LYS A 6 14.12 -22.28 0.14
C LYS A 6 14.41 -20.95 0.83
N GLU A 7 15.63 -20.78 1.33
CA GLU A 7 16.08 -19.53 1.97
C GLU A 7 15.99 -18.35 0.99
N LYS A 8 16.56 -18.47 -0.21
CA LYS A 8 16.45 -17.43 -1.26
C LYS A 8 15.00 -17.09 -1.61
N SER A 9 14.12 -18.10 -1.73
CA SER A 9 12.70 -17.88 -2.01
C SER A 9 12.01 -17.12 -0.87
N ARG A 10 12.38 -17.42 0.37
CA ARG A 10 11.84 -16.77 1.57
C ARG A 10 12.29 -15.31 1.65
N ASP A 11 13.55 -15.03 1.34
CA ASP A 11 14.09 -13.67 1.30
C ASP A 11 13.46 -12.85 0.18
N ALA A 12 13.26 -13.45 -1.00
CA ALA A 12 12.53 -12.81 -2.09
C ALA A 12 11.08 -12.48 -1.70
N ALA A 13 10.38 -13.39 -1.00
CA ALA A 13 9.03 -13.14 -0.50
C ALA A 13 9.00 -12.03 0.56
N ARG A 14 10.00 -11.98 1.45
CA ARG A 14 10.15 -10.90 2.44
C ARG A 14 10.36 -9.56 1.76
N CYS A 15 11.29 -9.47 0.81
CA CYS A 15 11.56 -8.25 0.04
C CYS A 15 10.31 -7.73 -0.67
N ARG A 16 9.54 -8.61 -1.32
CA ARG A 16 8.26 -8.22 -1.94
C ARG A 16 7.26 -7.67 -0.93
N ARG A 17 7.12 -8.31 0.25
CA ARG A 17 6.21 -7.85 1.31
C ARG A 17 6.63 -6.51 1.91
N SER A 18 7.92 -6.30 2.14
CA SER A 18 8.45 -5.01 2.60
C SER A 18 8.15 -3.90 1.60
N ARG A 19 8.49 -4.11 0.32
CA ARG A 19 8.19 -3.15 -0.75
C ARG A 19 6.69 -2.84 -0.87
N GLU A 20 5.84 -3.86 -0.74
CA GLU A 20 4.39 -3.68 -0.76
C GLU A 20 3.94 -2.78 0.41
N THR A 21 4.46 -3.00 1.63
CA THR A 21 4.17 -2.15 2.79
C THR A 21 4.62 -0.70 2.56
N ASP A 22 5.81 -0.48 2.01
CA ASP A 22 6.32 0.87 1.73
C ASP A 22 5.41 1.61 0.74
N ILE A 23 4.99 0.93 -0.35
CA ILE A 23 4.06 1.50 -1.35
C ILE A 23 2.71 1.87 -0.70
N PHE A 24 2.19 1.03 0.20
CA PHE A 24 0.93 1.33 0.89
C PHE A 24 1.07 2.51 1.86
N ALA A 25 2.20 2.64 2.54
CA ALA A 25 2.48 3.77 3.41
C ALA A 25 2.59 5.08 2.61
N GLU A 26 3.32 5.07 1.50
CA GLU A 26 3.42 6.21 0.59
C GLU A 26 2.05 6.60 0.02
N LEU A 27 1.24 5.62 -0.41
CA LEU A 27 -0.12 5.88 -0.89
C LEU A 27 -1.01 6.48 0.20
N ALA A 28 -0.95 5.96 1.43
CA ALA A 28 -1.72 6.50 2.55
C ALA A 28 -1.31 7.95 2.87
N ALA A 29 -0.01 8.25 2.82
CA ALA A 29 0.52 9.58 3.11
C ALA A 29 0.06 10.67 2.12
N VAL A 30 -0.24 10.30 0.86
CA VAL A 30 -0.71 11.25 -0.16
C VAL A 30 -2.24 11.38 -0.24
N LEU A 31 -3.00 10.57 0.51
CA LEU A 31 -4.46 10.72 0.57
C LEU A 31 -4.84 12.03 1.28
N PRO A 32 -5.94 12.70 0.87
CA PRO A 32 -6.38 13.95 1.47
C PRO A 32 -7.13 13.71 2.80
N ILE A 33 -6.47 13.02 3.74
CA ILE A 33 -6.97 12.77 5.09
C ILE A 33 -5.87 13.13 6.11
N PRO A 34 -6.24 13.42 7.37
CA PRO A 34 -5.27 13.63 8.43
C PRO A 34 -4.31 12.43 8.58
N GLN A 35 -3.01 12.71 8.77
CA GLN A 35 -1.96 11.67 8.79
C GLN A 35 -2.09 10.72 9.98
N ASP A 36 -2.58 11.20 11.11
CA ASP A 36 -2.93 10.40 12.29
C ASP A 36 -3.99 9.35 11.94
N GLN A 37 -5.01 9.71 11.16
CA GLN A 37 -6.01 8.75 10.68
C GLN A 37 -5.45 7.80 9.62
N ALA A 38 -4.63 8.32 8.70
CA ALA A 38 -3.99 7.53 7.65
C ALA A 38 -3.10 6.41 8.22
N ALA A 39 -2.38 6.69 9.31
CA ALA A 39 -1.50 5.75 9.99
C ALA A 39 -2.22 4.53 10.58
N HIS A 40 -3.54 4.61 10.78
CA HIS A 40 -4.36 3.53 11.34
C HIS A 40 -5.10 2.72 10.27
N LEU A 41 -4.94 3.05 8.98
CA LEU A 41 -5.62 2.35 7.90
C LEU A 41 -4.97 1.01 7.56
N ASP A 42 -5.81 0.01 7.30
CA ASP A 42 -5.37 -1.22 6.65
C ASP A 42 -5.21 -1.03 5.12
N LYS A 43 -4.50 -1.95 4.47
CA LYS A 43 -4.23 -1.91 3.02
C LYS A 43 -5.51 -1.80 2.18
N ALA A 44 -6.57 -2.50 2.59
CA ALA A 44 -7.84 -2.50 1.87
C ALA A 44 -8.56 -1.15 1.97
N SER A 45 -8.52 -0.51 3.13
CA SER A 45 -9.08 0.82 3.37
C SER A 45 -8.32 1.89 2.60
N VAL A 46 -6.98 1.81 2.56
CA VAL A 46 -6.15 2.70 1.71
C VAL A 46 -6.57 2.60 0.25
N MET A 47 -6.73 1.37 -0.31
CA MET A 47 -7.20 1.20 -1.69
C MET A 47 -8.59 1.79 -1.91
N ARG A 48 -9.54 1.51 -0.99
CA ARG A 48 -10.92 2.01 -1.10
C ARG A 48 -10.97 3.53 -1.11
N LEU A 49 -10.22 4.18 -0.22
CA LEU A 49 -10.13 5.65 -0.16
C LEU A 49 -9.44 6.24 -1.39
N ALA A 50 -8.35 5.64 -1.86
CA ALA A 50 -7.68 6.08 -3.09
C ALA A 50 -8.62 6.05 -4.31
N ILE A 51 -9.35 4.94 -4.49
CA ILE A 51 -10.32 4.80 -5.58
C ILE A 51 -11.46 5.82 -5.43
N ALA A 52 -12.01 5.97 -4.22
CA ALA A 52 -13.07 6.93 -3.95
C ALA A 52 -12.63 8.38 -4.25
N TYR A 53 -11.41 8.74 -3.84
CA TYR A 53 -10.82 10.05 -4.11
C TYR A 53 -10.68 10.32 -5.62
N LEU A 54 -10.12 9.37 -6.38
CA LEU A 54 -9.97 9.51 -7.83
C LEU A 54 -11.33 9.67 -8.53
N LYS A 55 -12.34 8.91 -8.10
CA LYS A 55 -13.71 9.03 -8.63
C LYS A 55 -14.32 10.39 -8.30
N ALA A 56 -14.23 10.84 -7.05
CA ALA A 56 -14.74 12.15 -6.65
C ALA A 56 -14.08 13.27 -7.47
N ARG A 57 -12.76 13.20 -7.66
CA ARG A 57 -12.02 14.17 -8.46
C ARG A 57 -12.44 14.18 -9.92
N SER A 58 -12.72 13.01 -10.52
CA SER A 58 -13.23 12.94 -11.90
C SER A 58 -14.61 13.59 -12.09
N VAL A 59 -15.41 13.71 -11.02
CA VAL A 59 -16.72 14.38 -11.06
C VAL A 59 -16.58 15.90 -10.83
N VAL A 60 -15.60 16.32 -10.03
CA VAL A 60 -15.35 17.73 -9.71
C VAL A 60 -14.52 18.44 -10.80
N ASP A 61 -13.58 17.74 -11.42
CA ASP A 61 -12.72 18.27 -12.48
C ASP A 61 -13.39 18.22 -13.88
N ALA A 62 -14.63 17.73 -13.97
CA ALA A 62 -15.47 17.70 -15.17
C ALA A 62 -16.42 18.91 -15.22
#